data_AF-A0A7W0YR92-F1
#
_entry.id   AF-A0A7W0YR92-F1
#
_cell.length_a   1.000
_cell.length_b   1.000
_cell.length_c   1.000
_cell.angle_alpha   90.00
_cell.angle_beta   90.00
_cell.angle_gamma   90.00
#
_symmetry.space_group_name_H-M   'P 1'
#
loop_
_entity.id
_entity.type
_entity.pdbx_description
1 polymer ?
#
loop_
_entity_poly.entity_id
_entity_poly.type
_entity_poly.pdbx_seq_one_letter_code
_entity_poly.pdbx_strand_id
1 'polypeptide(L)' 'MPLVRFVIAVVLAAATASLPAQSSGARTYANPIDIDYKYNWEQHNQGISYRSGADPVIVNHRGEFFLFVTVSGGYWRSSD' A
#
# COMPACT_ATOMS: atom_id res chain seq x y z
N MET A 1 24.53 36.23 33.82
CA MET A 1 24.03 34.84 33.71
C MET A 1 23.86 34.34 32.25
N PRO A 2 24.86 34.51 31.36
CA PRO A 2 24.77 33.99 29.98
C PRO A 2 25.04 32.47 29.91
N LEU A 3 25.93 31.95 30.75
CA LEU A 3 26.28 30.52 30.80
C LEU A 3 25.08 29.64 31.16
N VAL A 4 24.29 30.04 32.17
CA VAL A 4 23.09 29.31 32.59
C VAL A 4 22.04 29.27 31.49
N ARG A 5 21.85 30.38 30.76
CA ARG A 5 20.94 30.44 29.61
C ARG A 5 21.40 29.55 28.47
N PHE A 6 22.71 29.49 28.22
CA PHE A 6 23.30 28.64 27.18
C PHE A 6 23.11 27.15 27.52
N VAL A 7 23.37 26.76 28.77
CA VAL A 7 23.16 25.39 29.25
C VAL A 7 21.69 24.98 29.13
N ILE A 8 20.77 25.84 29.54
CA ILE A 8 19.32 25.59 29.40
C ILE A 8 18.94 25.39 27.93
N ALA A 9 19.44 26.24 27.02
CA ALA A 9 19.16 26.13 25.60
C ALA A 9 19.67 24.80 25.00
N VAL A 10 20.87 24.36 25.39
CA VAL A 10 21.43 23.07 24.94
C VAL A 10 20.62 21.89 25.47
N VAL A 11 20.20 21.92 26.74
CA VAL A 11 19.37 20.86 27.34
C VAL A 11 18.01 20.78 26.66
N LEU A 12 17.36 21.91 26.38
CA LEU A 12 16.09 21.95 25.65
C LEU A 12 16.22 21.42 24.21
N ALA A 13 17.30 21.78 23.51
CA ALA A 13 17.54 21.28 22.15
C ALA A 13 17.84 19.77 22.11
N ALA A 14 18.56 19.24 23.11
CA ALA A 14 18.81 17.81 23.23
C ALA A 14 17.54 17.02 23.55
N ALA A 15 16.63 17.59 24.36
CA ALA A 15 15.37 16.95 24.73
C ALA A 15 14.36 16.82 23.57
N THR A 16 14.47 17.65 22.53
CA THR A 16 13.56 17.61 21.35
C THR A 16 14.08 16.75 20.20
N ALA A 17 15.38 16.41 20.19
CA ALA A 17 16.01 15.66 19.09
C ALA A 17 15.51 14.22 18.92
N SER A 18 14.83 13.66 19.93
CA SER A 18 14.41 12.24 19.95
C SER A 18 12.90 12.03 19.98
N LEU A 19 12.10 13.07 19.75
CA LEU A 19 10.65 12.88 19.67
C LEU A 19 10.30 12.26 18.30
N PRO A 20 9.66 11.08 18.25
CA PRO A 20 9.11 10.55 17.01
C PRO A 20 7.94 11.45 16.57
N ALA A 21 8.25 12.56 15.91
CA ALA A 21 7.29 13.56 15.47
C ALA A 21 6.47 13.12 14.24
N GLN A 22 6.89 12.02 13.59
CA GLN A 22 6.24 11.53 12.38
C GLN A 22 6.10 10.01 12.48
N SER A 23 4.87 9.56 12.73
CA SER A 23 4.50 8.20 12.34
C SER A 23 4.73 8.10 10.84
N SER A 24 5.58 7.16 10.39
CA SER A 24 5.51 6.73 8.99
C SER A 24 4.05 6.33 8.76
N GLY A 25 3.31 7.05 7.93
CA GLY A 25 1.90 6.77 7.69
C GLY A 25 1.69 5.31 7.27
N ALA A 26 0.44 4.83 7.34
CA ALA A 26 0.12 3.54 6.75
C ALA A 26 0.61 3.51 5.30
N ARG A 27 1.30 2.43 4.90
CA ARG A 27 1.72 2.26 3.51
C ARG A 27 0.46 2.20 2.66
N THR A 28 0.23 3.26 1.89
CA THR A 28 -0.89 3.32 0.96
C THR A 28 -0.42 2.85 -0.41
N TYR A 29 -1.34 2.22 -1.15
CA TYR A 29 -1.12 1.77 -2.51
C TYR A 29 -2.16 2.47 -3.38
N ALA A 30 -1.74 2.98 -4.53
CA ALA A 30 -2.64 3.60 -5.50
C ALA A 30 -2.75 2.73 -6.75
N ASN A 31 -3.88 2.83 -7.44
CA ASN A 31 -4.06 2.24 -8.76
C ASN A 31 -3.23 3.03 -9.80
N PRO A 32 -2.53 2.37 -10.76
CA PRO A 32 -2.40 0.93 -10.93
C PRO A 32 -1.49 0.27 -9.90
N ILE A 33 -1.99 -0.80 -9.31
CA ILE A 33 -1.14 -1.81 -8.67
C ILE A 33 -0.41 -2.56 -9.80
N ASP A 34 0.80 -3.04 -9.53
CA ASP A 34 1.62 -3.81 -10.48
C ASP A 34 1.05 -5.22 -10.71
N ILE A 35 -0.11 -5.27 -11.37
CA ILE A 35 -0.79 -6.48 -11.82
C ILE A 35 -1.24 -6.27 -13.27
N ASP A 36 -1.29 -7.35 -14.04
CA ASP A 36 -1.75 -7.28 -15.41
C ASP A 36 -3.25 -6.96 -15.48
N TYR A 37 -3.61 -6.03 -16.37
CA TYR A 37 -5.00 -5.69 -16.61
C TYR A 37 -5.70 -6.81 -17.36
N LYS A 38 -6.84 -7.26 -16.84
CA LYS A 38 -7.71 -8.23 -17.51
C LYS A 38 -8.82 -7.56 -18.28
N TYR A 39 -9.29 -8.23 -19.32
CA TYR A 39 -10.45 -7.86 -20.12
C TYR A 39 -11.52 -8.95 -19.98
N ASN A 40 -12.79 -8.57 -20.13
CA ASN A 40 -13.89 -9.53 -20.07
C ASN A 40 -13.76 -10.52 -21.24
N TRP A 41 -13.75 -11.81 -20.92
CA TRP A 41 -13.60 -12.88 -21.90
C TRP A 41 -14.95 -13.41 -22.40
N GLU A 42 -16.04 -13.22 -21.64
CA GLU A 42 -17.37 -13.76 -21.92
C GLU A 42 -17.97 -13.17 -23.20
N GLN A 43 -17.71 -11.89 -23.48
CA GLN A 43 -18.24 -11.18 -24.65
C GLN A 43 -17.22 -11.04 -25.78
N HIS A 44 -16.09 -11.74 -25.68
CA HIS A 44 -15.02 -11.67 -26.69
C HIS A 44 -15.52 -12.08 -28.09
N ASN A 45 -16.37 -13.11 -28.15
CA ASN A 45 -16.95 -13.61 -29.41
C ASN A 45 -17.93 -12.62 -30.07
N GLN A 46 -18.36 -11.58 -29.35
CA GLN A 46 -19.20 -10.50 -29.88
C GLN A 46 -18.38 -9.31 -30.37
N GLY A 47 -17.04 -9.39 -30.31
CA GLY A 47 -16.14 -8.28 -30.63
C GLY A 47 -16.16 -7.15 -29.57
N ILE A 48 -16.73 -7.41 -28.39
CA ILE A 48 -16.85 -6.43 -27.30
C ILE A 48 -15.64 -6.59 -26.37
N SER A 49 -14.98 -5.47 -26.03
CA SER A 49 -13.81 -5.45 -25.16
C SER A 49 -13.91 -4.34 -24.13
N TYR A 50 -13.88 -4.71 -22.85
CA TYR A 50 -13.81 -3.79 -21.71
C TYR A 50 -13.01 -4.40 -20.58
N ARG A 51 -12.49 -3.54 -19.70
CA ARG A 51 -11.71 -3.96 -18.53
C ARG A 51 -12.58 -4.80 -17.60
N SER A 52 -12.01 -5.90 -17.13
CA SER A 52 -12.61 -6.76 -16.13
C SER A 52 -11.93 -6.55 -14.78
N GLY A 53 -12.62 -6.96 -13.71
CA GLY A 53 -12.09 -6.93 -12.35
C GLY A 53 -12.95 -6.13 -11.39
N ALA A 54 -13.97 -6.76 -10.83
CA ALA A 54 -14.80 -6.22 -9.75
C ALA A 54 -14.63 -7.02 -8.45
N ASP A 55 -15.06 -6.44 -7.33
CA ASP A 55 -15.17 -7.10 -6.02
C ASP A 55 -13.90 -7.87 -5.58
N PRO A 56 -12.74 -7.19 -5.47
CA PRO A 56 -11.50 -7.87 -5.10
C PRO A 56 -11.58 -8.44 -3.68
N VAL A 57 -11.14 -9.70 -3.53
CA VAL A 57 -10.97 -10.37 -2.24
C VAL A 57 -9.53 -10.86 -2.11
N ILE A 58 -8.87 -10.50 -1.01
CA ILE A 58 -7.52 -10.95 -0.68
C ILE A 58 -7.60 -11.98 0.44
N VAL A 59 -6.95 -13.12 0.25
CA VAL A 59 -6.81 -14.18 1.26
C VAL A 59 -5.34 -14.37 1.58
N ASN A 60 -5.00 -14.40 2.86
CA ASN A 60 -3.69 -14.89 3.31
C ASN A 60 -3.80 -16.39 3.58
N HIS A 61 -3.00 -17.20 2.88
CA HIS A 61 -2.94 -18.64 3.09
C HIS A 61 -1.49 -19.11 3.06
N ARG A 62 -1.06 -19.76 4.14
CA ARG A 62 0.31 -20.31 4.30
C ARG A 62 1.43 -19.29 4.08
N GLY A 63 1.21 -18.04 4.49
CA GLY A 63 2.20 -16.98 4.40
C GLY A 63 2.26 -16.30 3.02
N GLU A 64 1.26 -16.53 2.16
CA GLU A 64 1.17 -15.93 0.84
C GLU A 64 -0.19 -15.27 0.62
N PHE A 65 -0.19 -14.22 -0.18
CA PHE A 65 -1.39 -13.46 -0.53
C PHE A 65 -1.96 -13.94 -1.86
N PHE A 66 -3.26 -14.20 -1.87
CA PHE A 66 -4.01 -14.56 -3.07
C PHE A 66 -5.10 -13.52 -3.30
N LEU A 67 -5.09 -12.89 -4.47
CA LEU A 67 -6.10 -11.91 -4.89
C LEU A 67 -7.04 -12.56 -5.90
N PHE A 68 -8.32 -12.63 -5.54
CA PHE A 68 -9.42 -13.08 -6.39
C PHE A 68 -10.24 -11.88 -6.82
N VAL A 69 -10.60 -11.83 -8.09
CA VAL A 69 -11.38 -10.73 -8.66
C VAL A 69 -12.41 -11.31 -9.63
N THR A 70 -13.61 -10.75 -9.64
CA THR A 70 -14.70 -11.21 -10.51
C THR A 70 -14.32 -11.11 -12.00
N VAL A 71 -14.58 -12.19 -12.75
CA VAL A 71 -14.35 -12.27 -14.22
C VAL A 71 -12.88 -12.01 -14.62
N SER A 72 -11.93 -12.37 -13.76
CA SER A 72 -10.48 -12.25 -14.04
C SER A 72 -9.91 -13.41 -14.86
N GLY A 73 -10.62 -14.55 -14.94
CA GLY A 73 -10.11 -15.80 -15.52
C GLY A 73 -9.01 -16.48 -14.70
N GLY A 74 -8.82 -16.08 -13.44
CA GLY A 74 -7.78 -16.62 -12.57
C GLY A 74 -7.61 -15.84 -11.26
N TYR A 75 -6.42 -15.88 -10.68
CA TYR A 75 -6.06 -15.15 -9.47
C TYR A 75 -4.60 -14.68 -9.54
N TRP A 76 -4.26 -13.71 -8.71
CA TRP A 76 -2.88 -13.28 -8.50
C TRP A 76 -2.35 -13.84 -7.19
N ARG A 77 -1.05 -14.07 -7.13
CA ARG A 77 -0.35 -14.60 -5.95
C ARG A 77 0.90 -13.76 -5.71
N SER A 78 1.14 -13.42 -4.44
CA SER A 78 2.32 -12.68 -4.01
C SER A 78 2.84 -13.21 -2.67
N SER A 79 4.16 -13.14 -2.48
CA SER A 79 4.86 -13.47 -1.24
C SER A 79 5.32 -12.23 -0.46
N ASP A 80 4.95 -11.04 -0.94
CA ASP A 80 5.52 -9.74 -0.54
C ASP A 80 4.97 -9.20 0.79
#